data_AF-A0A2A3F841-F1
#
_entry.id   AF-A0A2A3F841-F1
#
_cell.length_a   1.000
_cell.length_b   1.000
_cell.length_c   1.000
_cell.angle_alpha   90.00
_cell.angle_beta   90.00
_cell.angle_gamma   90.00
#
_symmetry.space_group_name_H-M   'P 1'
#
loop_
_entity.id
_entity.type
_entity.pdbx_description
1 polymer ?
#
loop_
_entity_poly.entity_id
_entity_poly.type
_entity_poly.pdbx_seq_one_letter_code
_entity_poly.pdbx_strand_id
1 'polypeptide(L)'
;MHRWQQGLAAALNTSDTDPAARMGGRWLPISAVDRLFTDKRLPDGKPLHGRSVSEVNAREISEESPAVTRYDLYRTLAVDRGPQHVERRERAVGGQMERTWGATDSPDPESVSRTPEPEIDHT
;
A
#
# COMPACT_ATOMS: atom_id res chain seq x y z
N MET A 1 27.64 3.65 2.88
CA MET A 1 26.80 4.68 2.22
C MET A 1 26.18 4.03 0.99
N HIS A 2 24.88 3.76 1.03
CA HIS A 2 24.20 3.00 -0.02
C HIS A 2 24.00 3.87 -1.26
N ARG A 3 24.17 3.30 -2.47
CA ARG A 3 24.10 4.04 -3.75
C ARG A 3 22.80 4.87 -3.92
N TRP A 4 21.69 4.44 -3.31
CA TRP A 4 20.42 5.18 -3.35
C TRP A 4 20.47 6.50 -2.56
N GLN A 5 21.23 6.58 -1.46
CA GLN A 5 21.38 7.80 -0.65
C GLN A 5 22.16 8.87 -1.41
N GLN A 6 23.18 8.48 -2.17
CA GLN A 6 23.94 9.39 -3.03
C GLN A 6 23.09 9.91 -4.19
N GLY A 7 22.24 9.06 -4.78
CA GLY A 7 21.30 9.46 -5.83
C GLY A 7 20.27 10.48 -5.34
N LEU A 8 19.70 10.27 -4.14
CA LEU A 8 18.77 11.20 -3.51
C LEU A 8 19.41 12.54 -3.17
N ALA A 9 20.60 12.51 -2.54
CA ALA A 9 21.33 13.74 -2.21
C ALA A 9 21.70 14.55 -3.45
N ALA A 10 22.05 13.90 -4.56
CA ALA A 10 22.30 14.59 -5.83
C ALA A 10 21.01 15.23 -6.36
N ALA A 11 19.90 14.50 -6.39
CA ALA A 11 18.62 14.98 -6.91
C ALA A 11 18.07 16.20 -6.12
N LEU A 12 18.24 16.22 -4.80
CA LEU A 12 17.79 17.33 -3.93
C LEU A 12 18.60 18.62 -4.10
N ASN A 13 19.85 18.51 -4.56
CA ASN A 13 20.77 19.65 -4.68
C ASN A 13 20.88 20.18 -6.13
N THR A 14 20.05 19.69 -7.05
CA THR A 14 20.12 20.09 -8.47
C THR A 14 19.12 21.21 -8.79
N SER A 15 19.55 22.25 -9.52
CA SER A 15 18.71 23.41 -9.87
C SER A 15 17.59 23.08 -10.85
N ASP A 16 16.51 23.86 -10.81
CA ASP A 16 15.21 23.63 -11.47
C ASP A 16 15.22 23.63 -13.01
N THR A 17 16.38 23.83 -13.62
CA THR A 17 16.58 24.02 -15.06
C THR A 17 16.86 22.74 -15.83
N ASP A 18 17.11 21.60 -15.17
CA ASP A 18 17.30 20.30 -15.84
C ASP A 18 16.50 19.17 -15.14
N PRO A 19 15.30 18.84 -15.66
CA PRO A 19 14.45 17.78 -15.12
C PRO A 19 15.08 16.37 -15.17
N ALA A 20 15.98 16.13 -16.13
CA ALA A 20 16.65 14.84 -16.27
C ALA A 20 17.75 14.67 -15.21
N ALA A 21 18.37 15.76 -14.75
CA ALA A 21 19.35 15.74 -13.68
C ALA A 21 18.75 15.47 -12.29
N ARG A 22 17.45 15.73 -12.08
CA ARG A 22 16.71 15.34 -10.86
C ARG A 22 16.45 13.83 -10.75
N MET A 23 16.76 13.04 -11.78
CA MET A 23 16.43 11.62 -11.86
C MET A 23 17.45 10.67 -11.21
N GLY A 24 18.43 11.19 -10.45
CA GLY A 24 19.29 10.39 -9.57
C GLY A 24 19.97 9.19 -10.26
N GLY A 25 20.22 9.30 -11.57
CA GLY A 25 20.86 8.26 -12.39
C GLY A 25 20.00 7.04 -12.75
N ARG A 26 18.87 6.74 -12.09
CA ARG A 26 17.93 5.67 -12.49
C ARG A 26 16.47 5.93 -12.06
N TRP A 27 15.66 6.34 -13.04
CA TRP A 27 14.26 5.94 -13.30
C TRP A 27 13.23 5.93 -12.16
N LEU A 28 13.21 6.91 -11.25
CA LEU A 28 11.96 7.25 -10.55
C LEU A 28 12.03 8.73 -10.17
N PRO A 29 11.20 9.62 -10.76
CA PRO A 29 11.14 11.00 -10.30
C PRO A 29 10.79 11.02 -8.81
N ILE A 30 11.32 11.97 -8.04
CA ILE A 30 11.03 12.13 -6.61
C ILE A 30 9.52 12.07 -6.33
N SER A 31 8.71 12.68 -7.20
CA SER A 31 7.25 12.63 -7.11
C SER A 31 6.68 11.21 -7.22
N ALA A 32 7.31 10.30 -7.96
CA ALA A 32 6.91 8.90 -8.03
C ALA A 32 7.36 8.11 -6.80
N VAL A 33 8.52 8.44 -6.21
CA VAL A 33 8.96 7.87 -4.93
C VAL A 33 8.06 8.34 -3.78
N ASP A 34 7.77 9.64 -3.70
CA ASP A 34 6.85 10.19 -2.70
C ASP A 34 5.47 9.56 -2.85
N ARG A 35 4.95 9.42 -4.08
CA ARG A 35 3.67 8.72 -4.35
C ARG A 35 3.68 7.26 -3.92
N LEU A 36 4.80 6.56 -4.03
CA LEU A 36 4.95 5.17 -3.58
C LEU A 36 4.87 5.01 -2.06
N PHE A 37 5.24 6.05 -1.29
CA PHE A 37 5.27 6.05 0.18
C PHE A 37 4.33 7.09 0.79
N THR A 38 3.23 7.41 0.11
CA THR A 38 2.22 8.32 0.69
C THR A 38 1.40 7.63 1.76
N ASP A 39 1.02 8.36 2.82
CA ASP A 39 0.01 7.91 3.78
C ASP A 39 -1.42 8.04 3.23
N LYS A 40 -1.59 8.72 2.09
CA LYS A 40 -2.87 9.02 1.45
C LYS A 40 -2.84 8.71 -0.04
N ARG A 41 -3.87 8.03 -0.53
CA ARG A 41 -4.09 7.75 -1.94
C ARG A 41 -4.36 9.06 -2.69
N LEU A 42 -3.71 9.23 -3.83
CA LEU A 42 -4.09 10.27 -4.80
C LEU A 42 -4.86 9.61 -5.95
N PRO A 43 -5.89 10.28 -6.51
CA PRO A 43 -6.28 11.67 -6.28
C PRO A 43 -7.30 11.89 -5.14
N ASP A 44 -7.88 10.84 -4.56
CA ASP A 44 -9.04 10.95 -3.67
C ASP A 44 -8.71 11.31 -2.21
N GLY A 45 -7.42 11.38 -1.85
CA GLY A 45 -6.95 11.77 -0.53
C GLY A 45 -7.20 10.76 0.59
N LYS A 46 -7.71 9.56 0.26
CA LYS A 46 -8.08 8.56 1.27
C LYS A 46 -6.84 8.03 1.99
N PRO A 47 -6.84 7.90 3.33
CA PRO A 47 -5.73 7.30 4.05
C PRO A 47 -5.48 5.85 3.61
N LEU A 48 -4.21 5.49 3.46
CA LEU A 48 -3.78 4.16 3.04
C LEU A 48 -3.60 3.19 4.21
N HIS A 49 -3.53 3.68 5.46
CA HIS A 49 -3.42 2.86 6.67
C HIS A 49 -2.32 1.79 6.61
N GLY A 50 -1.14 2.16 6.10
CA GLY A 50 -0.01 1.23 5.95
C GLY A 50 -0.17 0.20 4.82
N ARG A 51 -1.18 0.36 3.95
CA ARG A 51 -1.34 -0.40 2.70
C ARG A 51 -0.72 0.38 1.53
N SER A 52 -0.35 -0.30 0.45
CA SER A 52 0.06 0.38 -0.78
C SER A 52 -1.16 0.83 -1.60
N VAL A 53 -1.01 1.85 -2.45
CA VAL A 53 -2.05 2.24 -3.42
C VAL A 53 -2.46 1.06 -4.30
N SER A 54 -1.50 0.26 -4.75
CA SER A 54 -1.75 -0.93 -5.56
C SER A 54 -2.60 -1.96 -4.82
N GLU A 55 -2.37 -2.15 -3.52
CA GLU A 55 -3.17 -3.06 -2.71
C GLU A 55 -4.61 -2.57 -2.55
N VAL A 56 -4.80 -1.29 -2.24
CA VAL A 56 -6.14 -0.71 -2.10
C VAL A 56 -6.91 -0.78 -3.42
N ASN A 57 -6.27 -0.40 -4.52
CA ASN A 57 -6.90 -0.44 -5.84
C ASN A 57 -7.23 -1.88 -6.27
N ALA A 58 -6.33 -2.84 -6.03
CA ALA A 58 -6.58 -4.24 -6.36
C ALA A 58 -7.77 -4.80 -5.58
N ARG A 59 -7.89 -4.44 -4.29
CA ARG A 59 -9.03 -4.83 -3.45
C ARG A 59 -10.34 -4.24 -3.98
N GLU A 60 -10.41 -2.93 -4.23
CA GLU A 60 -11.61 -2.28 -4.78
C GLU A 60 -12.02 -2.90 -6.13
N ILE A 61 -11.07 -3.09 -7.05
CA ILE A 61 -11.33 -3.75 -8.35
C ILE A 61 -11.89 -5.17 -8.15
N SER A 62 -11.35 -5.91 -7.18
CA SER A 62 -11.81 -7.28 -6.90
C SER A 62 -13.22 -7.35 -6.31
N GLU A 63 -13.61 -6.30 -5.56
CA GLU A 63 -14.94 -6.15 -4.96
C GLU A 63 -15.97 -5.76 -6.04
N GLU A 64 -15.62 -4.82 -6.92
CA GLU A 64 -16.48 -4.29 -7.99
C GLU A 64 -16.60 -5.22 -9.21
N SER A 65 -15.54 -5.94 -9.58
CA SER A 65 -15.51 -6.76 -10.79
C SER A 65 -15.88 -8.21 -10.49
N PRO A 66 -17.04 -8.71 -10.98
CA PRO A 66 -17.44 -10.10 -10.78
C PRO A 66 -16.57 -11.10 -11.56
N ALA A 67 -15.74 -10.62 -12.50
CA ALA A 67 -14.79 -11.45 -13.23
C ALA A 67 -13.60 -11.90 -12.34
N VAL A 68 -13.33 -11.16 -11.26
CA VAL A 68 -12.30 -11.55 -10.28
C VAL A 68 -12.93 -12.54 -9.32
N THR A 69 -12.54 -13.81 -9.44
CA THR A 69 -13.02 -14.90 -8.57
C THR A 69 -12.07 -15.20 -7.42
N ARG A 70 -10.79 -14.81 -7.54
CA ARG A 70 -9.76 -15.03 -6.53
C ARG A 70 -8.58 -14.11 -6.72
N TYR A 71 -7.97 -13.69 -5.62
CA TYR A 71 -6.62 -13.12 -5.63
C TYR A 71 -5.84 -13.51 -4.36
N ASP A 72 -4.52 -13.52 -4.49
CA ASP A 72 -3.56 -13.74 -3.41
C ASP A 72 -2.71 -12.45 -3.25
N LEU A 73 -2.60 -11.95 -2.03
CA LEU A 73 -1.76 -10.80 -1.68
C LEU A 73 -0.43 -11.28 -1.12
N TYR A 74 0.66 -10.80 -1.71
CA TYR A 74 2.02 -11.03 -1.22
C TYR A 74 2.68 -9.71 -0.84
N ARG A 75 3.38 -9.68 0.30
CA ARG A 75 4.15 -8.50 0.74
C ARG A 75 5.59 -8.86 1.06
N THR A 76 6.49 -7.93 0.75
CA THR A 76 7.89 -7.98 1.19
C THR A 76 8.02 -7.18 2.48
N LEU A 77 8.23 -7.86 3.61
CA LEU A 77 8.29 -7.24 4.93
C LEU A 77 9.72 -6.79 5.31
N ALA A 78 10.74 -7.32 4.64
CA ALA A 78 12.14 -6.98 4.85
C ALA A 78 12.91 -7.08 3.54
N VAL A 79 13.90 -6.21 3.34
CA VAL A 79 14.66 -6.07 2.08
C VAL A 79 15.50 -7.30 1.70
N ASP A 80 15.80 -8.16 2.68
CA ASP A 80 16.57 -9.39 2.56
C ASP A 80 15.71 -10.64 2.41
N ARG A 81 14.38 -10.49 2.42
CA ARG A 81 13.42 -11.60 2.34
C ARG A 81 12.60 -11.52 1.06
N GLY A 82 12.24 -12.69 0.54
CA GLY A 82 11.28 -12.78 -0.55
C GLY A 82 9.86 -12.34 -0.13
N PRO A 83 8.97 -12.07 -1.10
CA PRO A 83 7.56 -11.80 -0.82
C PRO A 83 6.92 -12.97 -0.06
N GLN A 84 6.14 -12.66 0.97
CA GLN A 84 5.40 -13.63 1.77
C GLN A 84 3.92 -13.54 1.44
N HIS A 85 3.22 -14.68 1.44
CA HIS A 85 1.77 -14.73 1.28
C HIS A 85 1.10 -14.18 2.53
N VAL A 86 0.29 -13.14 2.37
CA VAL A 86 -0.34 -12.39 3.47
C VAL A 86 -1.83 -12.70 3.56
N GLU A 87 -2.50 -12.80 2.42
CA GLU A 87 -3.95 -12.91 2.38
C GLU A 87 -4.39 -13.59 1.09
N ARG A 88 -5.47 -14.36 1.17
CA ARG A 88 -6.24 -14.81 0.01
C ARG A 88 -7.68 -14.38 0.15
N ARG A 89 -8.22 -13.84 -0.93
CA ARG A 89 -9.66 -13.66 -1.07
C ARG A 89 -10.21 -14.47 -2.23
N GLU A 90 -11.39 -15.00 -2.03
CA GLU A 90 -12.12 -15.76 -3.04
C GLU A 90 -13.59 -15.36 -3.05
N ARG A 91 -14.19 -15.48 -4.22
CA ARG A 91 -15.61 -15.25 -4.46
C ARG A 91 -16.26 -16.57 -4.83
N ALA A 92 -17.22 -17.01 -4.02
CA ALA A 92 -18.12 -18.10 -4.41
C ALA A 92 -19.04 -17.63 -5.54
N VAL A 93 -19.57 -18.57 -6.35
CA VAL A 93 -20.41 -18.24 -7.52
C VAL A 93 -21.56 -17.31 -7.10
N GLY A 94 -21.60 -16.11 -7.69
CA GLY A 94 -22.63 -15.08 -7.39
C GLY A 94 -22.50 -14.37 -6.04
N GLY A 95 -21.47 -14.68 -5.24
CA GLY A 95 -21.23 -14.11 -3.93
C GLY A 95 -20.34 -12.87 -3.93
N GLN A 96 -20.06 -12.34 -2.73
CA GLN A 96 -19.09 -11.27 -2.51
C GLN A 96 -17.66 -11.83 -2.41
N MET A 97 -16.67 -10.95 -2.53
CA MET A 97 -15.26 -11.28 -2.37
C MET A 97 -14.93 -11.37 -0.88
N GLU A 98 -14.66 -12.57 -0.39
CA GLU A 98 -14.43 -12.84 1.03
C GLU A 98 -13.00 -13.26 1.29
N ARG A 99 -12.46 -12.89 2.45
CA ARG A 99 -11.15 -13.37 2.91
C ARG A 99 -11.26 -14.83 3.35
N THR A 100 -10.68 -15.75 2.58
CA THR A 100 -10.70 -17.19 2.88
C THR A 100 -9.45 -17.66 3.61
N TRP A 101 -8.36 -16.88 3.55
CA TRP A 101 -7.15 -17.14 4.32
C TRP A 101 -6.40 -15.84 4.61
N GLY A 102 -5.65 -15.80 5.72
CA GLY A 102 -4.59 -14.81 5.88
C GLY A 102 -3.59 -15.19 6.97
N ALA A 103 -2.39 -14.63 6.86
CA ALA A 103 -1.29 -14.87 7.77
C ALA A 103 -1.63 -14.34 9.17
N THR A 104 -1.37 -15.15 10.19
CA THR A 104 -1.71 -14.89 11.60
C THR A 104 -1.05 -13.62 12.16
N ASP A 105 0.10 -13.23 11.62
CA ASP A 105 0.90 -12.08 12.06
C ASP A 105 0.64 -10.80 11.24
N SER A 106 -0.34 -10.82 10.33
CA SER A 106 -0.67 -9.62 9.57
C SER A 106 -1.70 -8.81 10.36
N PRO A 107 -1.32 -7.67 10.98
CA PRO A 107 -2.28 -6.85 11.69
C PRO A 107 -3.37 -6.45 10.70
N ASP A 108 -4.61 -6.81 11.01
CA ASP A 108 -5.75 -6.37 10.24
C ASP A 108 -5.90 -4.86 10.47
N PRO A 109 -5.67 -4.01 9.46
CA PRO A 109 -5.74 -2.56 9.64
C PRO A 109 -7.14 -2.08 10.01
N GLU A 110 -8.17 -2.90 9.75
CA GLU A 110 -9.56 -2.60 10.14
C GLU A 110 -9.82 -2.85 11.63
N SER A 111 -9.01 -3.67 12.30
CA SER A 111 -9.16 -3.96 13.74
C SER A 111 -8.67 -2.82 14.63
N VAL A 112 -7.77 -1.96 14.14
CA VAL A 112 -7.21 -0.83 14.91
C VAL A 112 -8.18 0.36 14.96
N SER A 113 -9.22 0.37 14.11
CA SER A 113 -10.18 1.47 14.00
C SER A 113 -11.39 1.34 14.93
N ARG A 114 -11.55 0.23 15.66
CA ARG A 114 -12.61 0.07 16.67
C ARG A 114 -12.11 0.55 18.03
N THR A 115 -12.08 1.87 18.22
CA THR A 115 -12.13 2.41 19.58
C THR A 115 -13.50 2.04 20.16
N PRO A 116 -13.60 1.31 21.28
CA PRO A 116 -14.90 1.08 21.91
C PRO A 116 -15.45 2.44 22.35
N GLU A 117 -16.69 2.74 21.96
CA GLU A 117 -17.41 3.91 22.48
C GLU A 117 -17.43 3.85 24.02
N PRO A 118 -17.15 4.96 24.72
CA PRO A 118 -17.22 4.97 26.17
C PRO A 118 -18.67 4.72 26.59
N GLU A 119 -18.86 3.70 27.42
CA GLU A 119 -20.12 3.39 28.09
C GLU A 119 -20.52 4.62 28.92
N ILE A 120 -21.53 5.35 28.46
CA ILE A 120 -22.06 6.51 29.20
C ILE A 120 -22.96 5.95 30.29
N ASP A 121 -22.44 5.94 31.52
CA ASP A 121 -23.19 5.54 32.71
C ASP A 121 -24.28 6.59 32.98
N HIS A 122 -25.54 6.22 32.75
CA HIS A 122 -26.69 7.04 33.09
C HIS A 122 -27.11 6.75 34.53
N THR A 123 -26.55 7.52 35.47
CA THR A 123 -27.08 7.66 36.83
C THR A 123 -27.87 8.95 37.00
#